data_AF-A0A8T3W2J2-F1
#
_entry.id   AF-A0A8T3W2J2-F1
#
_cell.length_a   1.000
_cell.length_b   1.000
_cell.length_c   1.000
_cell.angle_alpha   90.00
_cell.angle_beta   90.00
_cell.angle_gamma   90.00
#
_symmetry.space_group_name_H-M   'P 1'
#
loop_
_entity.id
_entity.type
_entity.pdbx_description
1 polymer ?
#
loop_
_entity_poly.entity_id
_entity_poly.type
_entity_poly.pdbx_seq_one_letter_code
_entity_poly.pdbx_strand_id
1 'polypeptide(L)'
;MSKRSSKGLVVVGILLVVLVAGIFASNIETNYDEPQGGPTFAGTTHDPGLDIYNPDGTLKKNSLPYAVFEEYGFVLIPLALLMFGAMVGGVVISKEEVEE
;
A
#
# COMPACT_ATOMS: atom_id res chain seq x y z
N MET A 1 -10.08 -8.09 30.88
CA MET A 1 -9.93 -7.36 29.59
C MET A 1 -11.16 -6.48 29.40
N SER A 2 -11.01 -5.16 29.20
CA SER A 2 -12.18 -4.28 29.07
C SER A 2 -12.87 -4.49 27.70
N LYS A 3 -14.17 -4.17 27.59
CA LYS A 3 -14.91 -4.23 26.32
C LYS A 3 -14.24 -3.39 25.21
N ARG A 4 -13.43 -2.39 25.57
CA ARG A 4 -12.67 -1.55 24.63
C ARG A 4 -11.44 -2.30 24.10
N SER A 5 -10.66 -2.96 24.97
CA SER A 5 -9.52 -3.80 24.53
C SER A 5 -9.96 -4.95 23.62
N SER A 6 -11.13 -5.53 23.88
CA SER A 6 -11.64 -6.64 23.07
C SER A 6 -12.03 -6.20 21.66
N LYS A 7 -12.55 -4.97 21.49
CA LYS A 7 -12.86 -4.41 20.16
C LYS A 7 -11.60 -4.06 19.37
N GLY A 8 -10.57 -3.53 20.05
CA GLY A 8 -9.28 -3.25 19.42
C GLY A 8 -8.62 -4.52 18.87
N LEU A 9 -8.62 -5.60 19.65
CA LEU A 9 -8.08 -6.89 19.22
C LEU A 9 -8.76 -7.44 17.96
N VAL A 10 -10.09 -7.33 17.88
CA VAL A 10 -10.86 -7.78 16.71
C VAL A 10 -10.52 -6.95 15.47
N VAL A 11 -10.44 -5.61 15.60
CA VAL A 11 -10.10 -4.74 14.47
C VAL A 11 -8.69 -5.01 13.96
N VAL A 12 -7.72 -5.19 14.86
CA VAL A 12 -6.33 -5.56 14.49
C VAL A 12 -6.30 -6.93 13.79
N GLY A 13 -7.06 -7.91 14.30
CA GLY A 13 -7.17 -9.22 13.68
C GLY A 13 -7.71 -9.15 12.25
N ILE A 14 -8.75 -8.35 12.00
CA ILE A 14 -9.31 -8.15 10.66
C ILE A 14 -8.30 -7.47 9.74
N LEU A 15 -7.61 -6.43 10.23
CA LEU A 15 -6.58 -5.71 9.47
C LEU A 15 -5.43 -6.63 9.05
N LEU A 16 -5.00 -7.52 9.95
CA LEU A 16 -3.97 -8.52 9.66
C LEU A 16 -4.42 -9.47 8.54
N VAL A 17 -5.67 -9.95 8.59
CA VAL A 17 -6.22 -10.84 7.55
C VAL A 17 -6.28 -10.14 6.19
N VAL A 18 -6.74 -8.88 6.14
CA VAL A 18 -6.78 -8.10 4.89
C VAL A 18 -5.38 -7.88 4.34
N LEU A 19 -4.39 -7.61 5.18
CA LEU A 19 -3.00 -7.44 4.77
C LEU A 19 -2.41 -8.73 4.20
N VAL A 20 -2.59 -9.87 4.88
CA VAL A 20 -2.12 -11.18 4.38
C VAL A 20 -2.79 -11.54 3.06
N ALA A 21 -4.12 -11.36 2.96
CA ALA A 21 -4.85 -11.60 1.72
C ALA A 21 -4.36 -10.68 0.59
N GLY A 22 -4.06 -9.41 0.90
CA GLY A 22 -3.50 -8.45 -0.04
C GLY A 22 -2.14 -8.89 -0.58
N ILE A 23 -1.23 -9.36 0.28
CA ILE A 23 0.09 -9.88 -0.12
C ILE A 23 -0.04 -11.11 -1.02
N PHE A 24 -0.94 -12.03 -0.69
CA PHE A 24 -1.18 -13.22 -1.52
C PHE A 24 -1.80 -12.86 -2.87
N ALA A 25 -2.76 -11.94 -2.89
CA ALA A 25 -3.40 -11.48 -4.12
C ALA A 25 -2.43 -10.71 -5.02
N SER A 26 -1.49 -9.97 -4.42
CA SER A 26 -0.55 -9.13 -5.14
C SER A 26 0.65 -9.89 -5.72
N ASN A 27 0.71 -11.22 -5.55
CA ASN A 27 1.67 -12.14 -6.19
C ASN A 27 3.09 -11.56 -6.30
N ILE A 28 3.62 -11.09 -5.16
CA ILE A 28 4.91 -10.40 -5.11
C ILE A 28 5.99 -11.42 -5.49
N GLU A 29 6.58 -11.20 -6.66
CA GLU A 29 7.55 -12.09 -7.29
C GLU A 29 8.87 -12.09 -6.51
N THR A 30 9.23 -13.22 -5.89
CA THR A 30 10.44 -13.39 -5.08
C THR A 30 11.54 -14.20 -5.77
N ASN A 31 11.35 -14.60 -7.03
CA ASN A 31 12.25 -15.53 -7.72
C ASN A 31 13.53 -14.91 -8.33
N TYR A 32 13.81 -13.62 -8.11
CA TYR A 32 14.98 -12.96 -8.69
C TYR A 32 16.06 -12.66 -7.64
N ASP A 33 17.27 -13.16 -7.86
CA ASP A 33 18.45 -12.91 -7.02
C ASP A 33 19.13 -11.54 -7.31
N GLU A 34 18.66 -10.83 -8.33
CA GLU A 34 19.13 -9.51 -8.72
C GLU A 34 17.96 -8.53 -8.96
N PRO A 35 18.14 -7.21 -8.72
CA PRO A 35 17.09 -6.23 -8.94
C PRO A 35 16.63 -6.22 -10.40
N GLN A 36 15.38 -6.59 -10.64
CA GLN A 36 14.76 -6.46 -11.95
C GLN A 36 14.35 -5.01 -12.22
N GLY A 37 14.47 -4.57 -13.46
CA GLY A 37 13.98 -3.26 -13.89
C GLY A 37 12.47 -3.15 -13.63
N GLY A 38 12.09 -2.25 -12.73
CA GLY A 38 10.70 -2.05 -12.33
C GLY A 38 9.94 -1.08 -13.24
N PRO A 39 8.61 -1.02 -13.10
CA PRO A 39 7.81 -0.01 -13.77
C PRO A 39 8.26 1.38 -13.32
N THR A 40 8.37 2.32 -14.27
CA THR A 40 8.78 3.70 -13.98
C THR A 40 7.62 4.67 -14.25
N PHE A 41 7.81 5.95 -13.92
CA PHE A 41 6.87 7.00 -14.32
C PHE A 41 6.85 7.25 -15.84
N ALA A 42 7.82 6.70 -16.58
CA ALA A 42 7.80 6.63 -18.03
C ALA A 42 7.48 5.19 -18.46
N GLY A 43 6.68 5.03 -19.52
CA GLY A 43 6.57 3.74 -20.19
C GLY A 43 7.97 3.27 -20.62
N THR A 44 8.26 1.97 -20.54
CA THR A 44 9.58 1.42 -20.86
C THR A 44 9.86 1.47 -22.37
N THR A 45 10.16 2.66 -22.89
CA THR A 45 10.78 2.90 -24.19
C THR A 45 11.56 4.20 -24.05
N HIS A 46 12.87 4.09 -24.19
CA HIS A 46 13.86 5.15 -24.14
C HIS A 46 13.71 6.08 -25.36
N ASP A 47 12.62 6.83 -25.47
CA ASP A 47 12.38 7.85 -26.54
C ASP A 47 11.09 8.66 -26.26
N PRO A 48 10.83 9.82 -26.91
CA PRO A 48 10.37 11.10 -26.35
C PRO A 48 8.87 11.17 -25.95
N GLY A 49 8.18 10.03 -25.92
CA GLY A 49 6.75 9.85 -25.62
C GLY A 49 6.50 9.39 -24.19
N LEU A 50 6.71 10.30 -23.23
CA LEU A 50 6.55 10.13 -21.77
C LEU A 50 5.09 9.91 -21.31
N ASP A 51 4.24 9.39 -22.18
CA ASP A 51 2.82 9.19 -21.88
C ASP A 51 2.67 7.94 -21.01
N ILE A 52 2.08 8.10 -19.82
CA ILE A 52 1.67 7.00 -18.94
C ILE A 52 0.37 6.36 -19.40
N TYR A 53 -0.33 7.01 -20.34
CA TYR A 53 -1.57 6.54 -20.92
C TYR A 53 -1.31 5.86 -22.27
N ASN A 54 -2.07 4.81 -22.52
CA ASN A 54 -2.28 4.25 -23.84
C ASN A 54 -3.16 5.21 -24.68
N PRO A 55 -3.18 5.06 -26.02
CA PRO A 55 -4.05 5.86 -26.89
C PRO A 55 -5.56 5.74 -26.59
N ASP A 56 -5.97 4.72 -25.83
CA ASP A 56 -7.35 4.48 -25.38
C ASP A 56 -7.67 5.15 -24.02
N GLY A 57 -6.72 5.87 -23.43
CA GLY A 57 -6.85 6.54 -22.14
C GLY A 57 -6.65 5.65 -20.92
N THR A 58 -6.30 4.37 -21.09
CA THR A 58 -5.95 3.47 -19.98
C THR A 58 -4.50 3.63 -19.56
N LEU A 59 -4.17 3.32 -18.30
CA LEU A 59 -2.78 3.35 -17.85
C LEU A 59 -1.98 2.21 -18.50
N LYS A 60 -0.74 2.52 -18.91
CA LYS A 60 0.18 1.51 -19.45
C LYS A 60 0.52 0.49 -18.37
N LYS A 61 0.41 -0.80 -18.68
CA LYS A 61 0.65 -1.90 -17.71
C LYS A 61 2.07 -1.94 -17.13
N ASN A 62 3.04 -1.39 -17.85
CA ASN A 62 4.44 -1.27 -17.45
C ASN A 62 4.75 0.08 -16.75
N SER A 63 3.72 0.89 -16.45
CA SER A 63 3.89 2.17 -15.75
C SER A 63 3.71 2.00 -14.24
N LEU A 64 4.45 2.80 -13.47
CA LEU A 64 4.36 2.77 -12.01
C LEU A 64 2.94 3.10 -11.50
N PRO A 65 2.18 4.05 -12.09
CA PRO A 65 0.79 4.29 -11.68
C PRO A 65 -0.12 3.09 -11.86
N TYR A 66 0.04 2.30 -12.93
CA TYR A 66 -0.73 1.07 -13.14
C TYR A 66 -0.43 0.06 -12.03
N ALA A 67 0.84 -0.20 -11.75
CA ALA A 67 1.24 -1.09 -10.67
C ALA A 67 0.67 -0.61 -9.33
N VAL A 68 0.86 0.66 -8.97
CA VAL A 68 0.45 1.19 -7.66
C VAL A 68 -1.07 1.20 -7.48
N PHE A 69 -1.83 1.66 -8.47
CA PHE A 69 -3.28 1.86 -8.33
C PHE A 69 -4.13 0.69 -8.82
N GLU A 70 -3.72 -0.01 -9.87
CA GLU A 70 -4.50 -1.11 -10.45
C GLU A 70 -4.06 -2.49 -9.94
N GLU A 71 -2.76 -2.73 -9.77
CA GLU A 71 -2.23 -4.03 -9.32
C GLU A 71 -2.18 -4.12 -7.78
N TYR A 72 -1.60 -3.11 -7.11
CA TYR A 72 -1.42 -3.06 -5.66
C TYR A 72 -2.44 -2.18 -4.94
N GLY A 73 -3.41 -1.60 -5.65
CA GLY A 73 -4.36 -0.63 -5.08
C GLY A 73 -5.13 -1.16 -3.88
N PHE A 74 -5.47 -2.46 -3.88
CA PHE A 74 -6.15 -3.09 -2.73
C PHE A 74 -5.27 -3.14 -1.47
N VAL A 75 -3.95 -3.30 -1.63
CA VAL A 75 -2.97 -3.32 -0.52
C VAL A 75 -2.74 -1.91 0.03
N LEU A 76 -2.92 -0.86 -0.78
CA LEU A 76 -2.79 0.52 -0.32
C LEU A 76 -3.87 0.93 0.69
N ILE A 77 -5.06 0.34 0.63
CA ILE A 77 -6.16 0.65 1.57
C ILE A 77 -5.79 0.30 3.02
N PRO A 78 -5.42 -0.96 3.36
CA PRO A 78 -5.01 -1.29 4.72
C PRO A 78 -3.73 -0.53 5.11
N LEU A 79 -2.78 -0.32 4.17
CA LEU A 79 -1.57 0.46 4.45
C LEU A 79 -1.89 1.90 4.87
N ALA A 80 -2.80 2.58 4.16
CA ALA A 80 -3.23 3.94 4.47
C ALA A 80 -3.91 4.02 5.84
N LEU A 81 -4.79 3.05 6.15
CA LEU A 81 -5.43 2.95 7.47
C LEU A 81 -4.41 2.74 8.59
N LEU A 82 -3.36 1.95 8.33
CA LEU A 82 -2.31 1.66 9.30
C LEU A 82 -1.44 2.90 9.54
N MET A 83 -1.02 3.60 8.48
CA MET A 83 -0.26 4.86 8.60
C MET A 83 -1.07 5.95 9.30
N PHE A 84 -2.36 6.09 8.97
CA PHE A 84 -3.25 7.04 9.66
C PHE A 84 -3.43 6.67 11.14
N GLY A 85 -3.66 5.39 11.44
CA GLY A 85 -3.77 4.91 12.81
C GLY A 85 -2.50 5.14 13.63
N ALA A 86 -1.32 4.91 13.03
CA ALA A 86 -0.04 5.20 13.67
C ALA A 86 0.15 6.69 13.97
N MET A 87 -0.23 7.57 13.03
CA MET A 87 -0.16 9.01 13.22
C MET A 87 -1.08 9.49 14.36
N VAL A 88 -2.34 9.04 14.37
CA VAL A 88 -3.30 9.41 15.44
C VAL A 88 -2.86 8.85 16.79
N GLY A 89 -2.38 7.60 16.83
CA GLY A 89 -1.85 6.98 18.04
C GLY A 89 -0.65 7.75 18.60
N GLY A 90 0.30 8.13 17.74
CA GLY A 90 1.45 8.94 18.14
C GLY A 90 1.03 10.28 18.75
N VAL A 91 0.09 11.00 18.14
CA VAL A 91 -0.41 12.27 18.68
C VAL A 91 -1.08 12.10 20.04
N VAL A 92 -1.89 11.06 20.23
CA VAL A 92 -2.56 10.82 21.52
C VAL A 92 -1.55 10.48 22.61
N ILE A 93 -0.58 9.61 22.33
CA ILE A 93 0.47 9.25 23.30
C ILE A 93 1.31 10.48 23.67
N SER A 94 1.73 11.28 22.68
CA SER A 94 2.48 12.51 22.95
C SER A 94 1.71 13.55 23.76
N LYS A 95 0.37 13.54 23.74
CA LYS A 95 -0.44 14.41 24.61
C LYS A 95 -0.54 13.86 26.03
N GLU A 96 -0.66 12.55 26.21
CA GLU A 96 -0.65 11.93 27.54
C GLU A 96 0.70 12.15 28.26
N GLU A 97 1.83 12.07 27.56
CA GLU A 97 3.17 12.33 28.14
C GLU A 97 3.42 13.79 28.56
N VAL A 98 2.63 14.76 28.07
CA VAL A 98 2.76 16.18 28.44
C VAL A 98 1.81 16.57 29.57
N GLU A 99 0.74 15.80 29.78
CA GLU A 99 -0.23 16.00 30.84
C GLU A 99 0.15 15.29 32.15
N GLU A 100 1.15 14.40 32.13
CA GLU A 100 1.92 13.93 33.31
C GLU A 100 3.07 14.86 33.68
#